data_AF-A0A075HI14-F1
#
_entry.id   AF-A0A075HI14-F1
#
_cell.length_a   1.000
_cell.length_b   1.000
_cell.length_c   1.000
_cell.angle_alpha   90.00
_cell.angle_beta   90.00
_cell.angle_gamma   90.00
#
_symmetry.space_group_name_H-M   'P 1'
#
loop_
_entity.id
_entity.type
_entity.pdbx_description
1 polymer ?
#
loop_
_entity_poly.entity_id
_entity_poly.type
_entity_poly.pdbx_seq_one_letter_code
_entity_poly.pdbx_strand_id
1 'polypeptide(L)'
;MTRTCTKCKNEIPDNEELEPVPSSYPCCTKCWGEWKENRVMVINEMRLDMSLKDHRKLLKKHEKVFVGVLTPEGDVVDYTNEDNRNPEEPPT
;
A
#
# COMPACT_ATOMS: atom_id res chain seq x y z
N MET A 1 -10.18 -17.82 -5.32
CA MET A 1 -10.58 -16.40 -5.30
C MET A 1 -9.39 -15.63 -5.82
N THR A 2 -9.50 -14.98 -6.97
CA THR A 2 -8.43 -14.14 -7.49
C THR A 2 -8.24 -12.95 -6.55
N ARG A 3 -7.01 -12.76 -6.06
CA ARG A 3 -6.66 -11.61 -5.21
C ARG A 3 -6.43 -10.40 -6.13
N THR A 4 -6.93 -9.22 -5.78
CA THR A 4 -6.71 -7.99 -6.59
C THR A 4 -5.71 -7.09 -5.87
N CYS A 5 -4.71 -6.60 -6.60
CA CYS A 5 -3.70 -5.72 -6.05
C CYS A 5 -4.30 -4.38 -5.61
N THR A 6 -4.13 -3.98 -4.35
CA THR A 6 -4.68 -2.71 -3.85
C THR A 6 -4.06 -1.49 -4.53
N LYS A 7 -2.81 -1.60 -5.00
CA LYS A 7 -2.07 -0.51 -5.67
C LYS A 7 -2.41 -0.37 -7.14
N CYS A 8 -2.13 -1.39 -7.95
CA CYS A 8 -2.28 -1.32 -9.40
C CYS A 8 -3.62 -1.86 -9.92
N LYS A 9 -4.47 -2.39 -9.03
CA LYS A 9 -5.81 -2.94 -9.35
C LYS A 9 -5.81 -4.14 -10.31
N ASN A 10 -4.63 -4.67 -10.65
CA ASN A 10 -4.47 -5.89 -11.43
C ASN A 10 -4.75 -7.14 -10.59
N GLU A 11 -5.14 -8.23 -11.25
CA GLU A 11 -5.23 -9.54 -10.60
C GLU A 11 -3.86 -10.07 -10.20
N ILE A 12 -3.79 -10.64 -9.00
CA ILE A 12 -2.65 -11.36 -8.45
C ILE A 12 -2.91 -12.84 -8.75
N PRO A 13 -2.08 -13.47 -9.60
CA PRO A 13 -2.16 -14.88 -9.89
C PRO A 13 -2.11 -15.73 -8.61
N ASP A 14 -2.89 -16.81 -8.55
CA ASP A 14 -2.97 -17.68 -7.37
C ASP A 14 -1.63 -18.40 -7.06
N ASN A 15 -0.76 -18.55 -8.06
CA ASN A 15 0.58 -19.11 -7.93
C ASN A 15 1.62 -18.09 -7.42
N GLU A 16 1.26 -16.82 -7.26
CA GLU A 16 2.16 -15.80 -6.74
C GLU A 16 2.20 -15.86 -5.20
N GLU A 17 3.35 -16.23 -4.66
CA GLU A 17 3.58 -16.28 -3.22
C GLU A 17 4.00 -14.90 -2.71
N LEU A 18 3.10 -14.26 -1.97
CA LEU A 18 3.33 -12.93 -1.39
C LEU A 18 4.04 -13.04 -0.05
N GLU A 19 4.93 -12.09 0.24
CA GLU A 19 5.51 -11.95 1.57
C GLU A 19 4.41 -11.70 2.64
N PRO A 20 4.65 -12.02 3.93
CA PRO A 20 3.63 -11.92 4.97
C PRO A 20 2.99 -10.53 5.11
N VAL A 21 3.78 -9.47 4.89
CA VAL A 21 3.30 -8.08 4.98
C VAL A 21 2.39 -7.71 3.81
N PRO A 22 2.82 -7.78 2.53
CA PRO A 22 1.94 -7.47 1.39
C PRO A 22 0.76 -8.43 1.26
N SER A 23 0.86 -9.66 1.79
CA SER A 23 -0.27 -10.58 1.86
C SER A 23 -1.41 -10.09 2.74
N SER A 24 -1.16 -9.19 3.71
CA SER A 24 -2.20 -8.59 4.55
C SER A 24 -3.02 -7.49 3.86
N TYR A 25 -2.50 -6.93 2.76
CA TYR A 25 -3.09 -5.81 2.01
C TYR A 25 -3.34 -6.17 0.54
N PRO A 26 -3.55 -7.46 0.21
CA PRO A 26 -3.28 -8.05 -1.11
C PRO A 26 -2.49 -7.17 -2.09
N CYS A 27 -1.18 -7.01 -1.90
CA CYS A 27 -0.30 -6.24 -2.79
C CYS A 27 0.59 -7.18 -3.61
N CYS A 28 0.64 -7.03 -4.94
CA CYS A 28 1.47 -7.90 -5.79
C CYS A 28 2.98 -7.69 -5.54
N THR A 29 3.79 -8.68 -5.87
CA THR A 29 5.25 -8.65 -5.70
C THR A 29 5.90 -7.46 -6.42
N LYS A 30 5.39 -7.09 -7.60
CA LYS A 30 5.88 -5.92 -8.34
C LYS A 30 5.69 -4.62 -7.55
N CYS A 31 4.46 -4.32 -7.12
CA CYS A 31 4.18 -3.10 -6.35
C CYS A 31 4.88 -3.12 -4.99
N TRP A 32 5.03 -4.29 -4.37
CA TRP A 32 5.80 -4.43 -3.14
C TRP A 32 7.30 -4.19 -3.34
N GLY A 33 7.86 -4.61 -4.48
CA GLY A 33 9.22 -4.30 -4.89
C GLY A 33 9.46 -2.80 -5.02
N GLU A 34 8.55 -2.09 -5.71
CA GLU A 34 8.58 -0.63 -5.84
C GLU A 34 8.51 0.06 -4.46
N TRP A 35 7.70 -0.46 -3.52
CA TRP A 35 7.67 0.06 -2.15
C TRP A 35 9.03 -0.10 -1.45
N LYS A 36 9.73 -1.22 -1.61
CA LYS A 36 11.04 -1.43 -0.95
C LYS A 36 12.07 -0.40 -1.40
N GLU A 37 12.06 -0.03 -2.66
CA GLU A 37 12.91 1.05 -3.19
C GLU A 37 12.45 2.42 -2.68
N ASN A 38 11.16 2.71 -2.78
CA ASN A 38 10.58 3.97 -2.34
C ASN A 38 10.75 4.20 -0.82
N ARG A 39 10.71 3.13 -0.03
CA ARG A 39 10.94 3.16 1.42
C ARG A 39 12.29 3.79 1.77
N VAL A 40 13.34 3.50 1.00
CA VAL A 40 14.68 4.06 1.23
C VAL A 40 14.66 5.57 0.97
N MET A 41 14.00 6.02 -0.09
CA MET A 41 13.84 7.45 -0.39
C MET A 41 13.08 8.16 0.73
N VAL A 42 11.94 7.62 1.19
CA VAL A 42 11.17 8.20 2.30
C VAL A 42 12.01 8.32 3.57
N ILE A 43 12.79 7.29 3.91
CA ILE A 43 13.68 7.33 5.08
C ILE A 43 14.73 8.44 4.95
N ASN A 44 15.36 8.57 3.78
CA ASN A 44 16.45 9.52 3.58
C ASN A 44 15.94 10.97 3.50
N GLU A 45 14.93 11.23 2.69
CA GLU A 45 14.38 12.58 2.46
C GLU A 45 13.74 13.16 3.73
N MET A 46 13.02 12.32 4.48
CA MET A 46 12.39 12.74 5.74
C MET A 46 13.30 12.58 6.96
N ARG A 47 14.53 12.07 6.77
CA ARG A 47 15.53 11.82 7.83
C ARG A 47 14.97 10.96 8.97
N LEU A 48 14.30 9.86 8.63
CA LEU A 48 13.68 8.98 9.60
C LEU A 48 14.72 8.11 10.32
N ASP A 49 14.89 8.37 11.61
CA ASP A 49 15.55 7.44 12.53
C ASP A 49 14.66 6.22 12.84
N MET A 50 15.04 5.04 12.34
CA MET A 50 14.30 3.78 12.53
C MET A 50 14.34 3.24 13.97
N SER A 51 15.19 3.77 14.84
CA SER A 51 15.18 3.47 16.27
C SER A 51 14.00 4.14 17.01
N LEU A 52 13.49 5.25 16.47
CA LEU A 52 12.38 6.00 17.05
C LEU A 52 11.02 5.41 16.65
N LYS A 53 10.15 5.19 17.65
CA LYS A 53 8.83 4.58 17.47
C LYS A 53 7.96 5.39 16.51
N ASP A 54 7.97 6.71 16.62
CA ASP A 54 7.10 7.58 15.82
C ASP A 54 7.54 7.67 14.37
N HIS A 55 8.85 7.61 14.10
CA HIS A 55 9.38 7.51 12.74
C HIS A 55 8.97 6.19 12.07
N ARG A 56 9.01 5.07 12.81
CA ARG A 56 8.49 3.79 12.28
C ARG A 56 6.99 3.85 11.97
N LYS A 57 6.20 4.54 12.81
CA LYS A 57 4.76 4.75 12.53
C LYS A 57 4.57 5.59 11.26
N LEU A 58 5.36 6.65 11.09
CA LEU A 58 5.28 7.51 9.93
C LEU A 58 5.62 6.75 8.65
N LEU A 59 6.70 5.97 8.64
CA LEU A 59 7.05 5.11 7.51
C LEU A 59 5.93 4.11 7.19
N LYS A 60 5.29 3.54 8.22
CA LYS A 60 4.13 2.64 8.04
C LYS A 60 2.89 3.35 7.49
N LYS A 61 2.71 4.65 7.77
CA LYS A 61 1.67 5.47 7.12
C LYS A 61 1.98 5.62 5.63
N HIS A 62 3.22 5.96 5.28
CA HIS A 62 3.66 6.03 3.87
C HIS A 62 3.52 4.68 3.14
N GLU A 63 3.81 3.56 3.80
CA GLU A 63 3.58 2.21 3.24
C GLU A 63 2.12 2.04 2.84
N LYS A 64 1.20 2.28 3.77
CA LYS A 64 -0.24 2.12 3.54
C LYS A 64 -0.77 3.06 2.47
N VAL A 65 -0.30 4.31 2.42
CA VAL A 65 -0.66 5.25 1.35
C VAL A 65 -0.10 4.76 0.02
N PHE A 66 1.15 4.30 -0.01
CA PHE A 66 1.80 3.81 -1.21
C PHE A 66 1.07 2.61 -1.80
N VAL A 67 0.69 1.62 -0.98
CA VAL A 67 -0.02 0.41 -1.45
C VAL A 67 -1.52 0.62 -1.67
N GLY A 68 -2.05 1.83 -1.47
CA GLY A 68 -3.47 2.14 -1.69
C GLY A 68 -4.41 1.63 -0.60
N VAL A 69 -3.89 1.46 0.62
CA VAL A 69 -4.66 1.07 1.82
C VAL A 69 -5.21 2.27 2.58
N LEU A 70 -4.47 3.38 2.56
CA LEU A 70 -4.89 4.66 3.13
C LEU A 70 -4.89 5.72 2.04
N THR A 71 -5.83 6.66 2.10
CA THR A 71 -5.72 7.91 1.35
C THR A 71 -4.62 8.80 1.96
N PRO A 72 -4.04 9.75 1.20
CA PRO A 72 -3.12 10.76 1.76
C PRO A 72 -3.71 11.52 2.96
N GLU A 73 -5.03 11.71 2.96
CA GLU A 73 -5.81 12.38 4.00
C GLU A 73 -5.96 11.52 5.27
N GLY A 74 -5.73 10.21 5.17
CA GLY A 74 -5.71 9.27 6.28
C GLY A 74 -6.97 8.41 6.42
N ASP A 75 -7.86 8.44 5.43
CA ASP A 75 -9.04 7.58 5.37
C ASP A 75 -8.64 6.17 4.96
N VAL A 76 -9.23 5.18 5.62
CA VAL A 76 -9.06 3.76 5.25
C VAL A 76 -9.88 3.53 3.99
N VAL A 77 -9.19 3.20 2.89
CA VAL A 77 -9.87 2.84 1.65
C VAL A 77 -10.52 1.47 1.87
N ASP A 78 -11.82 1.36 1.65
CA ASP A 78 -12.45 0.04 1.60
C ASP A 78 -12.24 -0.55 0.21
N TYR A 79 -11.25 -1.44 0.07
CA TYR A 79 -10.91 -2.12 -1.18
C TYR A 79 -11.81 -3.31 -1.50
N THR A 80 -12.81 -3.61 -0.66
CA THR A 80 -13.86 -4.60 -0.96
C THR A 80 -15.09 -4.00 -1.61
N ASN A 81 -15.20 -2.66 -1.60
CA ASN A 81 -16.28 -1.93 -2.24
C ASN A 81 -15.91 -1.59 -3.70
N GLU A 82 -16.73 -2.03 -4.67
CA GLU A 82 -16.51 -1.79 -6.10
C GLU A 82 -16.60 -0.30 -6.48
N ASP A 83 -17.29 0.53 -5.69
CA ASP A 83 -17.43 1.97 -5.97
C ASP A 83 -16.11 2.74 -5.76
N ASN A 84 -15.21 2.24 -4.89
CA ASN A 84 -13.86 2.80 -4.71
C ASN A 84 -12.89 2.42 -5.85
N ARG A 85 -13.38 1.72 -6.89
CA ARG A 85 -12.59 1.22 -8.02
C ARG A 85 -12.50 2.24 -9.16
N ASN A 86 -13.32 3.30 -9.15
CA ASN A 86 -13.33 4.32 -10.18
C ASN A 86 -12.86 5.69 -9.63
N PRO A 87 -11.66 6.18 -9.99
CA PRO A 87 -11.18 7.50 -9.55
C PRO A 87 -11.93 8.68 -10.20
N GLU A 88 -12.89 8.43 -11.10
CA GLU A 88 -13.59 9.48 -11.84
C GLU A 88 -14.89 9.98 -11.18
N GLU A 89 -15.43 9.30 -10.17
CA GLU A 89 -16.68 9.71 -9.51
C GLU A 89 -16.47 9.93 -8.01
N PRO A 90 -16.61 11.18 -7.50
CA PRO A 90 -16.63 11.41 -6.06
C PRO A 90 -17.89 10.76 -5.46
N PRO A 91 -17.81 10.20 -4.24
CA PRO A 91 -18.99 9.67 -3.56
C PRO A 91 -19.99 10.82 -3.32
N THR A 92 -21.26 10.55 -3.66
CA THR A 92 -22.39 11.47 -3.49
C THR A 92 -22.90 11.53 -2.06
#